data_AF-A0A1I1Q8C2-F1
#
_entry.id   AF-A0A1I1Q8C2-F1
#
_cell.length_a   1.000
_cell.length_b   1.000
_cell.length_c   1.000
_cell.angle_alpha   90.00
_cell.angle_beta   90.00
_cell.angle_gamma   90.00
#
_symmetry.space_group_name_H-M   'P 1'
#
loop_
_entity.id
_entity.type
_entity.pdbx_description
1 polymer ?
#
loop_
_entity_poly.entity_id
_entity_poly.type
_entity_poly.pdbx_seq_one_letter_code
_entity_poly.pdbx_strand_id
1 'polypeptide(L)'
;MFHKIVLLLLFLVIGAVFYFSWLSDPSLSSESYLPGWLLNWSNHYYNLRTAVPFVAVGFLLELYAEQNNINEVNNNKNLNFIQNIIIAAIIVSVAEGGQFLIQRRSPDLMDIFYGILGSLIGALGYNLLKKIKNAKQT
;
A
#
# COMPACT_ATOMS: atom_id res chain seq x y z
N MET A 1 9.26 20.28 -5.06
CA MET A 1 8.62 20.21 -3.72
C MET A 1 7.58 19.10 -3.66
N PHE A 2 6.65 19.02 -4.63
CA PHE A 2 5.64 17.96 -4.73
C PHE A 2 6.19 16.51 -4.65
N HIS A 3 7.30 16.21 -5.35
CA HIS A 3 7.97 14.90 -5.29
C HIS A 3 8.34 14.46 -3.87
N LYS A 4 8.90 15.39 -3.08
CA LYS A 4 9.28 15.14 -1.68
C LYS A 4 8.05 14.89 -0.80
N ILE A 5 6.92 15.52 -1.13
CA ILE A 5 5.65 15.33 -0.42
C ILE A 5 5.09 13.94 -0.70
N VAL A 6 5.07 13.51 -1.97
CA VAL A 6 4.63 12.16 -2.36
C VAL A 6 5.49 11.10 -1.68
N LEU A 7 6.82 11.28 -1.71
CA LEU A 7 7.77 10.38 -1.05
C LEU A 7 7.53 10.33 0.47
N LEU A 8 7.37 11.48 1.12
CA LEU A 8 7.09 11.55 2.56
C LEU A 8 5.77 10.84 2.90
N LEU A 9 4.73 11.03 2.08
CA LEU A 9 3.44 10.41 2.27
C LEU A 9 3.51 8.89 2.05
N LEU A 10 4.29 8.42 1.07
CA LEU A 10 4.59 7.01 0.87
C LEU A 10 5.25 6.40 2.12
N PHE A 11 6.29 7.05 2.64
CA PHE A 11 6.96 6.59 3.87
C PHE A 11 6.03 6.58 5.08
N LEU A 12 5.15 7.57 5.20
CA LEU A 12 4.17 7.63 6.29
C LEU A 12 3.19 6.45 6.21
N VAL A 13 2.67 6.15 5.01
CA VAL A 13 1.76 5.01 4.79
C VAL A 13 2.47 3.69 5.07
N ILE A 14 3.69 3.48 4.56
CA ILE A 14 4.48 2.27 4.83
C ILE A 14 4.77 2.13 6.32
N GLY A 15 5.17 3.22 6.99
CA GLY A 15 5.42 3.25 8.43
C GLY A 15 4.17 2.89 9.23
N ALA A 16 3.00 3.41 8.83
CA ALA A 16 1.73 3.04 9.44
C ALA A 16 1.42 1.54 9.23
N VAL A 17 1.63 1.00 8.02
CA VAL A 17 1.45 -0.44 7.75
C VAL A 17 2.31 -1.30 8.66
N PHE A 18 3.60 -0.99 8.79
CA PHE A 18 4.48 -1.75 9.69
C PHE A 18 4.08 -1.60 11.15
N TYR A 19 3.76 -0.38 11.60
CA TYR A 19 3.33 -0.13 12.97
C TYR A 19 2.07 -0.96 13.33
N PHE A 20 1.04 -0.92 12.49
CA PHE A 20 -0.20 -1.68 12.69
C PHE A 20 -0.03 -3.19 12.47
N SER A 21 0.87 -3.60 11.58
CA SER A 21 1.15 -5.03 11.35
C SER A 21 1.97 -5.65 12.50
N TRP A 22 2.77 -4.85 13.22
CA TRP A 22 3.60 -5.35 14.33
C TRP A 22 2.99 -5.14 15.72
N LEU A 23 1.77 -4.61 15.79
CA LEU A 23 1.00 -4.57 17.02
C LEU A 23 0.70 -6.00 17.51
N SER A 24 0.92 -6.22 18.81
CA SER A 24 0.76 -7.54 19.43
C SER A 24 -0.70 -7.96 19.55
N ASP A 25 -1.63 -7.00 19.69
CA ASP A 25 -3.07 -7.26 19.70
C ASP A 25 -3.64 -7.09 18.28
N PRO A 26 -4.06 -8.19 17.61
CA PRO A 26 -4.61 -8.12 16.28
C PRO A 26 -6.00 -7.49 16.22
N SER A 27 -6.72 -7.42 17.34
CA SER A 27 -8.07 -6.83 17.41
C SER A 27 -8.06 -5.31 17.50
N LEU A 28 -6.86 -4.71 17.64
CA LEU A 28 -6.63 -3.29 17.88
C LEU A 28 -7.44 -2.75 19.07
N SER A 29 -7.93 -3.64 19.96
CA SER A 29 -8.81 -3.30 21.07
C SER A 29 -8.10 -2.50 22.16
N SER A 30 -6.77 -2.64 22.22
CA SER A 30 -5.88 -1.83 23.05
C SER A 30 -5.77 -0.37 22.59
N GLU A 31 -6.10 -0.07 21.34
CA GLU A 31 -5.87 1.24 20.73
C GLU A 31 -7.09 2.17 20.85
N SER A 32 -7.13 2.93 21.95
CA SER A 32 -8.23 3.87 22.27
C SER A 32 -8.38 5.07 21.33
N TYR A 33 -7.40 5.34 20.47
CA TYR A 33 -7.43 6.46 19.52
C TYR A 33 -8.14 6.13 18.20
N LEU A 34 -8.42 4.86 17.90
CA LEU A 34 -9.10 4.46 16.68
C LEU A 34 -10.62 4.63 16.83
N PRO A 35 -11.31 5.19 15.82
CA PRO A 35 -12.75 5.31 15.88
C PRO A 35 -13.40 3.92 15.82
N GLY A 36 -14.42 3.68 16.66
CA GLY A 36 -15.02 2.35 16.83
C GLY A 36 -15.57 1.73 15.54
N TRP A 37 -15.99 2.53 14.56
CA TRP A 37 -16.43 2.03 13.25
C TRP A 37 -15.30 1.36 12.48
N LEU A 38 -14.08 1.92 12.55
CA LEU A 38 -12.91 1.41 11.83
C LEU A 38 -12.40 0.13 12.49
N LEU A 39 -12.41 0.09 13.82
CA LEU A 39 -12.02 -1.06 14.62
C LEU A 39 -12.98 -2.25 14.38
N ASN A 40 -14.29 -1.99 14.40
CA ASN A 40 -15.29 -3.02 14.09
C ASN A 40 -15.16 -3.52 12.65
N TRP A 41 -14.92 -2.63 11.69
CA TRP A 41 -14.72 -3.01 10.29
C TRP A 41 -13.45 -3.83 10.10
N SER A 42 -12.32 -3.43 10.70
CA SER A 42 -11.05 -4.16 10.58
C SER A 42 -11.10 -5.54 11.23
N ASN A 43 -11.85 -5.68 12.32
CA ASN A 43 -12.04 -6.95 13.01
C ASN A 43 -13.02 -7.86 12.27
N HIS A 44 -14.02 -7.30 11.59
CA HIS A 44 -14.94 -8.08 10.75
C HIS A 44 -14.28 -8.53 9.44
N TYR A 45 -13.43 -7.70 8.84
CA TYR A 45 -12.75 -7.98 7.58
C TYR A 45 -11.23 -8.10 7.77
N TYR A 46 -10.81 -9.16 8.45
CA TYR A 46 -9.42 -9.38 8.86
C TYR A 46 -8.41 -9.24 7.71
N ASN A 47 -8.69 -9.82 6.53
CA ASN A 47 -7.76 -9.79 5.40
C ASN A 47 -7.84 -8.47 4.59
N LEU A 48 -8.99 -7.79 4.60
CA LEU A 48 -9.18 -6.55 3.84
C LEU A 48 -8.48 -5.36 4.48
N ARG A 49 -8.25 -5.40 5.80
CA ARG A 49 -7.49 -4.36 6.50
C ARG A 49 -6.05 -4.25 5.99
N THR A 50 -5.52 -5.33 5.40
CA THR A 50 -4.20 -5.36 4.74
C THR A 50 -4.30 -4.76 3.34
N ALA A 51 -5.33 -5.11 2.57
CA ALA A 51 -5.52 -4.58 1.21
C ALA A 51 -5.63 -3.05 1.16
N VAL A 52 -6.39 -2.43 2.08
CA VAL A 52 -6.72 -1.00 2.02
C VAL A 52 -5.47 -0.09 2.07
N PRO A 53 -4.53 -0.25 3.03
CA PRO A 53 -3.29 0.50 3.01
C PRO A 53 -2.46 0.25 1.75
N PHE A 54 -2.42 -0.99 1.24
CA PHE A 54 -1.67 -1.31 0.04
C PHE A 54 -2.28 -0.73 -1.24
N VAL A 55 -3.59 -0.45 -1.30
CA VAL A 55 -4.19 0.38 -2.36
C VAL A 55 -3.55 1.76 -2.39
N ALA A 56 -3.37 2.39 -1.23
CA ALA A 56 -2.69 3.69 -1.16
C ALA A 56 -1.21 3.58 -1.57
N VAL A 57 -0.49 2.55 -1.10
CA VAL A 57 0.92 2.31 -1.49
C VAL A 57 1.05 2.16 -3.01
N GLY A 58 0.25 1.30 -3.64
CA GLY A 58 0.30 1.06 -5.08
C GLY A 58 -0.03 2.32 -5.90
N PHE A 59 -1.02 3.10 -5.45
CA PHE A 59 -1.35 4.39 -6.08
C PHE A 59 -0.19 5.38 -5.99
N LEU A 60 0.43 5.51 -4.82
CA LEU A 60 1.50 6.47 -4.57
C LEU A 60 2.80 6.08 -5.27
N LEU A 61 3.12 4.79 -5.36
CA LEU A 61 4.27 4.28 -6.11
C LEU A 61 4.14 4.63 -7.60
N GLU A 62 2.96 4.45 -8.19
CA GLU A 62 2.72 4.77 -9.59
C GLU A 62 2.79 6.29 -9.84
N LEU A 63 2.21 7.07 -8.92
CA LEU A 63 2.28 8.54 -8.96
C LEU A 63 3.71 9.06 -8.83
N TYR A 64 4.52 8.44 -7.97
CA TYR A 64 5.94 8.75 -7.79
C TYR A 64 6.76 8.36 -9.03
N ALA A 65 6.53 7.17 -9.58
CA ALA A 65 7.23 6.68 -10.77
C ALA A 65 6.95 7.55 -11.99
N GLU A 66 5.71 7.98 -12.21
CA GLU A 66 5.37 8.92 -13.28
C GLU A 66 6.14 10.23 -13.16
N GLN A 67 6.20 10.79 -11.95
CA GLN A 67 6.88 12.05 -11.72
C GLN A 67 8.40 11.95 -11.99
N ASN A 68 9.02 10.82 -11.64
CA ASN A 68 10.43 10.56 -11.95
C ASN A 68 10.68 10.36 -13.45
N ASN A 69 9.75 9.72 -14.18
CA ASN A 69 9.89 9.49 -15.62
C ASN A 69 9.76 10.77 -16.48
N ILE A 70 9.23 11.87 -15.93
CA ILE A 70 9.24 13.16 -16.64
C ILE A 70 10.69 13.62 -16.91
N ASN A 71 11.66 13.16 -16.12
CA ASN A 71 13.07 13.52 -16.25
C ASN A 71 13.93 12.50 -17.02
N GLU A 72 13.46 11.25 -17.21
CA GLU A 72 14.17 10.22 -17.97
C GLU A 72 13.42 9.86 -19.27
N VAL A 73 14.03 10.23 -20.38
CA VAL A 73 13.45 10.23 -21.74
C VAL A 73 13.12 8.84 -22.30
N ASN A 74 13.35 7.72 -21.61
CA ASN A 74 13.31 6.43 -22.32
C ASN A 74 12.96 5.14 -21.54
N ASN A 75 12.12 5.17 -20.51
CA ASN A 75 11.81 3.94 -19.77
C ASN A 75 10.41 3.35 -20.01
N ASN A 76 10.41 2.07 -20.38
CA ASN A 76 9.26 1.23 -20.68
C ASN A 76 8.23 1.27 -19.52
N LYS A 77 7.09 1.94 -19.72
CA LYS A 77 6.01 2.07 -18.72
C LYS A 77 5.61 0.74 -18.07
N ASN A 78 5.58 -0.34 -18.85
CA ASN A 78 5.25 -1.68 -18.34
C ASN A 78 6.29 -2.21 -17.34
N LEU A 79 7.57 -1.88 -17.51
CA LEU A 79 8.62 -2.29 -16.57
C LEU A 79 8.49 -1.57 -15.23
N ASN A 80 8.18 -0.27 -15.25
CA ASN A 80 7.99 0.51 -14.02
C ASN A 80 6.77 0.02 -13.23
N PHE A 81 5.69 -0.35 -13.93
CA PHE A 81 4.50 -0.94 -13.30
C PHE A 81 4.82 -2.28 -12.62
N ILE A 82 5.53 -3.18 -13.30
CA ILE A 82 5.95 -4.46 -12.73
C ILE A 82 6.89 -4.24 -11.53
N GLN A 83 7.83 -3.31 -11.65
CA GLN A 83 8.76 -2.97 -10.57
C GLN A 83 8.02 -2.44 -9.34
N ASN A 84 7.02 -1.58 -9.52
CA ASN A 84 6.19 -1.06 -8.44
C ASN A 84 5.43 -2.17 -7.72
N ILE A 85 4.88 -3.14 -8.46
CA ILE A 85 4.22 -4.32 -7.88
C ILE A 85 5.22 -5.18 -7.09
N ILE A 86 6.43 -5.39 -7.62
CA ILE A 86 7.47 -6.15 -6.92
C ILE A 86 7.87 -5.45 -5.62
N ILE A 87 8.05 -4.13 -5.64
CA ILE A 87 8.35 -3.33 -4.45
C ILE A 87 7.22 -3.47 -3.41
N ALA A 88 5.97 -3.33 -3.84
CA ALA A 88 4.84 -3.52 -2.94
C ALA A 88 4.81 -4.93 -2.35
N ALA A 89 5.02 -5.97 -3.16
CA ALA A 89 5.08 -7.36 -2.70
C ALA A 89 6.18 -7.58 -1.65
N ILE A 90 7.36 -6.98 -1.84
CA ILE A 90 8.44 -7.02 -0.84
C ILE A 90 7.99 -6.34 0.45
N ILE A 91 7.36 -5.16 0.38
CA ILE A 91 6.87 -4.45 1.57
C ILE A 91 5.83 -5.29 2.34
N VAL A 92 4.85 -5.88 1.65
CA VAL A 92 3.86 -6.76 2.30
C VAL A 92 4.55 -7.97 2.94
N SER A 93 5.48 -8.59 2.22
CA SER A 93 6.21 -9.76 2.71
C SER A 93 7.06 -9.44 3.94
N VAL A 94 7.63 -8.24 4.04
CA VAL A 94 8.34 -7.77 5.23
C VAL A 94 7.38 -7.45 6.37
N ALA A 95 6.21 -6.87 6.07
CA ALA A 95 5.20 -6.59 7.09
C ALA A 95 4.71 -7.88 7.76
N GLU A 96 4.29 -8.86 6.94
CA GLU A 96 3.88 -10.19 7.39
C GLU A 96 5.05 -10.99 7.97
N GLY A 97 6.23 -10.91 7.36
CA GLY A 97 7.45 -11.54 7.83
C GLY A 97 7.86 -11.07 9.23
N GLY A 98 7.67 -9.78 9.54
CA GLY A 98 7.91 -9.23 10.87
C GLY A 98 6.99 -9.82 11.94
N GLN A 99 5.81 -10.35 11.56
CA GLN A 99 4.92 -11.03 12.50
C GLN A 99 5.52 -12.35 13.01
N PHE A 100 6.46 -12.99 12.31
CA PHE A 100 7.20 -14.15 12.84
C PHE A 100 7.96 -13.84 14.14
N LEU A 101 8.35 -12.58 14.35
CA LEU A 101 9.03 -12.15 15.58
C LEU A 101 8.05 -11.96 16.75
N ILE A 102 6.73 -11.97 16.48
CA ILE A 102 5.68 -11.74 17.47
C ILE A 102 5.10 -13.09 17.86
N GLN A 103 5.44 -13.53 19.06
CA GLN A 103 5.15 -14.88 19.55
C GLN A 103 3.66 -15.25 19.67
N ARG A 104 2.75 -14.27 19.54
CA ARG A 104 1.29 -14.46 19.58
C ARG A 104 0.59 -14.34 18.21
N ARG A 105 1.33 -14.21 17.11
CA ARG A 105 0.75 -14.07 15.76
C ARG A 105 1.34 -15.09 14.80
N SER A 106 0.46 -15.69 13.99
CA SER A 106 0.87 -16.51 12.86
C SER A 106 0.75 -15.68 11.59
N PRO A 107 1.80 -15.62 10.75
CA PRO A 107 1.73 -14.94 9.47
C PRO A 107 0.68 -15.58 8.58
N ASP A 108 -0.12 -14.76 7.91
CA ASP A 108 -1.15 -15.23 6.99
C ASP A 108 -0.73 -14.97 5.54
N LEU A 109 -0.63 -16.05 4.75
CA LEU A 109 -0.37 -15.94 3.31
C LEU A 109 -1.50 -15.18 2.61
N MET A 110 -2.70 -15.18 3.18
CA MET A 110 -3.83 -14.44 2.66
C MET A 110 -3.60 -12.94 2.77
N ASP A 111 -2.99 -12.45 3.85
CA ASP A 111 -2.62 -11.04 4.00
C ASP A 111 -1.60 -10.59 2.94
N ILE A 112 -0.66 -11.46 2.56
CA ILE A 112 0.26 -11.22 1.44
C ILE A 112 -0.51 -11.05 0.14
N PHE A 113 -1.45 -11.97 -0.15
CA PHE A 113 -2.26 -11.93 -1.35
C PHE A 113 -3.12 -10.67 -1.43
N TYR A 114 -3.80 -10.30 -0.34
CA TYR A 114 -4.61 -9.08 -0.27
C TYR A 114 -3.77 -7.80 -0.37
N GLY A 115 -2.55 -7.80 0.18
CA GLY A 115 -1.61 -6.69 0.02
C GLY A 115 -1.19 -6.50 -1.45
N ILE A 116 -0.87 -7.58 -2.15
CA ILE A 116 -0.54 -7.52 -3.59
C ILE A 116 -1.75 -7.06 -4.42
N LEU A 117 -2.93 -7.63 -4.17
CA LEU A 117 -4.16 -7.23 -4.85
C LEU A 117 -4.51 -5.76 -4.59
N GLY A 118 -4.38 -5.30 -3.35
CA GLY A 118 -4.57 -3.90 -2.98
C GLY A 118 -3.66 -2.99 -3.79
N SER A 119 -2.35 -3.29 -3.81
CA SER A 119 -1.38 -2.52 -4.61
C SER A 119 -1.71 -2.51 -6.10
N LEU A 120 -2.16 -3.63 -6.65
CA LEU A 120 -2.55 -3.72 -8.06
C LEU A 120 -3.77 -2.84 -8.36
N ILE A 121 -4.78 -2.87 -7.50
CA ILE A 121 -5.97 -1.99 -7.61
C ILE A 121 -5.55 -0.52 -7.51
N GLY A 122 -4.67 -0.17 -6.59
CA GLY A 122 -4.15 1.20 -6.44
C GLY A 122 -3.45 1.71 -7.69
N ALA A 123 -2.53 0.91 -8.23
CA ALA A 123 -1.78 1.25 -9.44
C ALA A 123 -2.68 1.34 -10.68
N LEU A 124 -3.67 0.44 -10.82
CA LEU A 124 -4.69 0.53 -11.88
C LEU A 124 -5.57 1.78 -11.72
N GLY A 125 -5.97 2.11 -10.49
CA GLY A 125 -6.77 3.30 -10.18
C GLY A 125 -6.06 4.59 -10.61
N TYR A 126 -4.76 4.71 -10.34
CA TYR A 126 -3.97 5.85 -10.81
C TYR A 126 -3.92 5.92 -12.33
N ASN A 127 -3.61 4.80 -13.00
CA ASN A 127 -3.53 4.76 -14.45
C ASN A 127 -4.87 5.09 -15.14
N LEU A 128 -6.00 4.68 -14.54
CA LEU A 128 -7.35 5.07 -14.99
C LEU A 128 -7.58 6.57 -14.83
N LEU A 129 -7.31 7.15 -13.65
CA LEU A 129 -7.47 8.59 -13.42
C LEU A 129 -6.61 9.41 -14.37
N LYS A 130 -5.38 8.98 -14.61
CA LYS A 130 -4.48 9.58 -15.60
C LYS A 130 -5.09 9.55 -17.00
N LYS A 131 -5.60 8.39 -17.43
CA LYS A 131 -6.24 8.23 -18.76
C LYS A 131 -7.45 9.16 -18.90
N ILE A 132 -8.29 9.27 -17.88
CA ILE A 132 -9.46 10.17 -17.85
C ILE A 132 -9.00 11.64 -17.93
N LYS A 133 -7.97 12.02 -17.17
CA LYS A 133 -7.42 13.38 -17.19
C LYS A 133 -6.92 13.76 -18.58
N ASN A 134 -6.20 12.86 -19.25
CA ASN A 134 -5.68 13.09 -20.60
C ASN A 134 -6.79 13.18 -21.65
N ALA A 135 -7.84 12.35 -21.54
CA ALA A 135 -8.98 12.37 -22.45
C ALA A 135 -9.83 13.66 -22.34
N LYS A 136 -9.78 14.36 -21.20
CA LYS A 136 -10.48 15.65 -21.00
C LYS A 136 -9.70 16.84 -21.57
N GLN A 137 -8.43 16.66 -21.93
CA GLN A 137 -7.56 17.71 -22.46
C GLN A 137 -7.49 17.75 -24.00
N THR A 138 -8.05 16.75 -24.68
CA THR A 138 -8.27 16.69 -26.13
C THR A 138 -9.68 17.14 -26.49
#